data_AF-A0A7D9LSR7-F1
#
_entry.id   AF-A0A7D9LSR7-F1
#
_cell.length_a   1.000
_cell.length_b   1.000
_cell.length_c   1.000
_cell.angle_alpha   90.00
_cell.angle_beta   90.00
_cell.angle_gamma   90.00
#
_symmetry.space_group_name_H-M   'P 1'
#
loop_
_entity.id
_entity.type
_entity.pdbx_description
1 polymer ?
#
loop_
_entity_poly.entity_id
_entity_poly.type
_entity_poly.pdbx_seq_one_letter_code
_entity_poly.pdbx_strand_id
1 'polypeptide(L)'
;MSTGLTERQAELVKELENWVKLFSVVKPEHSSSESLFKPGDCFVGYHSDTAAAVVIKISNLNKDWSDEQIIMQSKYTLLQCASPDAIARIPATKLKYDAEKLWTKYFRNQKHGSLKDYVVHCLQNKDDAENNGFLVQITTYSRLLSQANSRAIASAAGFTGPQTRCISLQEFHTEQQFVKTLE
;
A
#
# COMPACT_ATOMS: atom_id res chain seq x y z
N MET A 1 13.86 -11.76 -14.48
CA MET A 1 13.76 -12.86 -13.51
C MET A 1 12.43 -13.55 -13.76
N SER A 2 12.42 -14.66 -14.50
CA SER A 2 11.19 -15.34 -14.96
C SER A 2 11.04 -16.76 -14.40
N THR A 3 11.86 -17.11 -13.41
CA THR A 3 11.90 -18.46 -12.82
C THR A 3 11.12 -18.45 -11.51
N GLY A 4 9.79 -18.58 -11.58
CA GLY A 4 8.94 -18.66 -10.38
C GLY A 4 7.46 -18.34 -10.57
N LEU A 5 7.06 -17.83 -11.74
CA LEU A 5 5.66 -17.55 -12.07
C LEU A 5 5.05 -18.74 -12.81
N THR A 6 3.81 -19.12 -12.46
CA THR A 6 3.01 -19.97 -13.34
C THR A 6 2.61 -19.19 -14.61
N GLU A 7 2.25 -19.90 -15.68
CA GLU A 7 1.80 -19.26 -16.94
C GLU A 7 0.63 -18.29 -16.69
N ARG A 8 -0.36 -18.76 -15.91
CA ARG A 8 -1.48 -17.95 -15.42
C ARG A 8 -1.01 -16.68 -14.71
N GLN A 9 -0.09 -16.79 -13.74
CA GLN A 9 0.43 -15.63 -13.03
C GLN A 9 1.18 -14.66 -13.95
N ALA A 10 1.94 -15.17 -14.92
CA ALA A 10 2.69 -14.34 -15.87
C ALA A 10 1.77 -13.48 -16.74
N GLU A 11 0.59 -13.99 -17.12
CA GLU A 11 -0.43 -13.21 -17.84
C GLU A 11 -1.00 -12.08 -16.98
N LEU A 12 -1.35 -12.39 -15.72
CA LEU A 12 -1.85 -11.39 -14.77
C LEU A 12 -0.82 -10.31 -14.48
N VAL A 13 0.47 -10.67 -14.40
CA VAL A 13 1.56 -9.70 -14.22
C VAL A 13 1.62 -8.73 -15.40
N LYS A 14 1.54 -9.22 -16.64
CA LYS A 14 1.53 -8.35 -17.83
C LYS A 14 0.33 -7.40 -17.82
N GLU A 15 -0.84 -7.88 -17.43
CA GLU A 15 -2.03 -7.03 -17.33
C GLU A 15 -1.87 -5.94 -16.28
N LEU A 16 -1.34 -6.30 -15.09
CA LEU A 16 -1.10 -5.35 -14.01
C LEU A 16 -0.04 -4.31 -14.39
N GLU A 17 1.05 -4.71 -15.05
CA GLU A 17 2.07 -3.80 -15.56
C GLU A 17 1.50 -2.83 -16.61
N ASN A 18 0.62 -3.31 -17.48
CA ASN A 18 -0.07 -2.45 -18.44
C ASN A 18 -0.96 -1.44 -17.72
N TRP A 19 -1.71 -1.86 -16.71
CA TRP A 19 -2.51 -0.96 -15.88
C TRP A 19 -1.66 0.11 -15.19
N VAL A 20 -0.50 -0.25 -14.62
CA VAL A 20 0.44 0.69 -14.00
C VAL A 20 0.95 1.73 -15.01
N LYS A 21 1.26 1.31 -16.24
CA LYS A 21 1.66 2.23 -17.32
C LYS A 21 0.52 3.21 -17.65
N LEU A 22 -0.71 2.71 -17.81
CA LEU A 22 -1.88 3.55 -18.08
C LEU A 22 -2.19 4.52 -16.94
N PHE A 23 -1.92 4.11 -15.70
CA PHE A 23 -2.06 4.94 -14.50
C PHE A 23 -1.01 6.06 -14.47
N SER A 24 0.21 5.79 -14.94
CA SER A 24 1.33 6.74 -14.84
C SER A 24 1.37 7.75 -15.99
N VAL A 25 0.92 7.36 -17.18
CA VAL A 25 0.98 8.21 -18.38
C VAL A 25 -0.11 9.28 -18.35
N VAL A 26 0.31 10.52 -18.15
CA VAL A 26 -0.53 11.72 -18.29
C VAL A 26 -0.57 12.13 -19.77
N LYS A 27 -1.75 12.52 -20.27
CA LYS A 27 -1.87 13.03 -21.64
C LYS A 27 -1.14 14.37 -21.80
N PRO A 28 -0.43 14.61 -22.92
CA PRO A 28 0.28 15.87 -23.18
C PRO A 28 -0.63 17.11 -23.23
N GLU A 29 -1.94 16.93 -23.43
CA GLU A 29 -2.92 18.02 -23.58
C GLU A 29 -2.96 18.97 -22.35
N HIS A 30 -2.45 18.56 -21.19
CA HIS A 30 -2.49 19.33 -19.95
C HIS A 30 -1.11 19.61 -19.32
N SER A 31 0.01 19.28 -19.99
CA SER A 31 1.36 19.46 -19.45
C SER A 31 2.34 19.97 -20.50
N SER A 32 2.92 21.15 -20.25
CA SER A 32 3.89 21.83 -21.12
C SER A 32 5.32 21.28 -21.03
N SER A 33 5.57 20.29 -20.17
CA SER A 33 6.82 19.51 -20.18
C SER A 33 6.48 18.03 -20.34
N GLU A 34 7.22 17.31 -21.18
CA GLU A 34 7.30 15.85 -21.21
C GLU A 34 7.93 15.29 -19.92
N SER A 35 7.48 15.73 -18.74
CA SER A 35 7.84 15.09 -17.48
C SER A 35 7.15 13.73 -17.49
N LEU A 36 7.88 12.71 -17.94
CA LEU A 36 7.48 11.32 -17.89
C LEU A 36 7.27 10.93 -16.43
N PHE A 37 6.07 11.16 -15.91
CA PHE A 37 5.66 10.70 -14.59
C PHE A 37 5.75 9.17 -14.59
N LYS A 38 6.68 8.62 -13.80
CA LYS A 38 7.01 7.20 -13.83
C LYS A 38 6.15 6.45 -12.82
N PRO A 39 6.01 5.13 -12.98
CA PRO A 39 5.40 4.27 -11.96
C PRO A 39 5.98 4.48 -10.56
N GLY A 40 7.28 4.75 -10.43
CA GLY A 40 7.92 5.04 -9.15
C GLY A 40 7.54 6.38 -8.53
N ASP A 41 7.07 7.34 -9.33
CA ASP A 41 6.53 8.62 -8.85
C ASP A 41 5.04 8.46 -8.44
N CYS A 42 4.33 7.54 -9.12
CA CYS A 42 2.96 7.19 -8.79
C CYS A 42 2.84 6.38 -7.50
N PHE A 43 3.66 5.35 -7.36
CA PHE A 43 3.55 4.31 -6.35
C PHE A 43 4.85 4.24 -5.54
N VAL A 44 4.76 4.56 -4.27
CA VAL A 44 5.91 4.60 -3.37
C VAL A 44 6.49 3.19 -3.19
N GLY A 45 7.78 3.02 -3.48
CA GLY A 45 8.47 1.72 -3.42
C GLY A 45 8.24 0.82 -4.63
N TYR A 46 7.74 1.36 -5.74
CA TYR A 46 7.53 0.58 -6.96
C TYR A 46 8.85 0.34 -7.72
N HIS A 47 9.08 -0.94 -8.05
CA HIS A 47 10.22 -1.46 -8.77
C HIS A 47 9.76 -2.39 -9.90
N SER A 48 10.70 -2.86 -10.73
CA SER A 48 10.40 -3.68 -11.90
C SER A 48 9.74 -5.03 -11.57
N ASP A 49 9.92 -5.54 -10.35
CA ASP A 49 9.38 -6.81 -9.87
C ASP A 49 8.13 -6.64 -8.99
N THR A 50 7.71 -5.41 -8.67
CA THR A 50 6.58 -5.15 -7.77
C THR A 50 5.28 -5.74 -8.29
N ALA A 51 4.98 -5.62 -9.59
CA ALA A 51 3.78 -6.21 -10.17
C ALA A 51 3.76 -7.74 -10.00
N ALA A 52 4.90 -8.40 -10.23
CA ALA A 52 5.05 -9.84 -10.03
C ALA A 52 4.86 -10.24 -8.57
N ALA A 53 5.52 -9.53 -7.64
CA ALA A 53 5.41 -9.79 -6.21
C ALA A 53 3.96 -9.65 -5.70
N VAL A 54 3.23 -8.62 -6.16
CA VAL A 54 1.83 -8.40 -5.79
C VAL A 54 0.94 -9.52 -6.32
N VAL A 55 1.05 -9.86 -7.60
CA VAL A 55 0.23 -10.95 -8.19
C VAL A 55 0.49 -12.27 -7.48
N ILE A 56 1.76 -12.66 -7.29
CA ILE A 56 2.12 -13.90 -6.57
C ILE A 56 1.50 -13.90 -5.17
N LYS A 57 1.63 -12.80 -4.42
CA LYS A 57 1.07 -12.69 -3.06
C LYS A 57 -0.44 -12.89 -3.06
N ILE A 58 -1.17 -12.17 -3.91
CA ILE A 58 -2.63 -12.24 -3.96
C ILE A 58 -3.12 -13.62 -4.44
N SER A 59 -2.49 -14.18 -5.48
CA SER A 59 -2.82 -15.53 -5.98
C SER A 59 -2.56 -16.61 -4.94
N ASN A 60 -1.46 -16.54 -4.19
CA ASN A 60 -1.13 -17.56 -3.19
C ASN A 60 -2.05 -17.51 -1.97
N LEU A 61 -2.48 -16.31 -1.57
CA LEU A 61 -3.43 -16.12 -0.49
C LEU A 61 -4.86 -16.52 -0.89
N ASN A 62 -5.21 -16.45 -2.18
CA ASN A 62 -6.57 -16.65 -2.66
C ASN A 62 -6.60 -17.61 -3.87
N LYS A 63 -6.31 -18.89 -3.63
CA LYS A 63 -6.16 -19.90 -4.70
C LYS A 63 -7.43 -20.11 -5.52
N ASP A 64 -8.59 -19.93 -4.91
CA ASP A 64 -9.91 -20.17 -5.54
C ASP A 64 -10.45 -18.95 -6.28
N TRP A 65 -9.74 -17.81 -6.25
CA TRP A 65 -10.20 -16.61 -6.93
C TRP A 65 -10.02 -16.68 -8.45
N SER A 66 -10.94 -16.06 -9.17
CA SER A 66 -10.83 -15.83 -10.60
C SER A 66 -9.71 -14.84 -10.92
N ASP A 67 -9.27 -14.85 -12.17
CA ASP A 67 -8.25 -13.91 -12.67
C ASP A 67 -8.65 -12.46 -12.48
N GLU A 68 -9.92 -12.13 -12.75
CA GLU A 68 -10.48 -10.79 -12.55
C GLU A 68 -10.41 -10.33 -11.10
N GLN A 69 -10.68 -11.24 -10.14
CA GLN A 69 -10.61 -10.93 -8.71
C GLN A 69 -9.16 -10.69 -8.27
N ILE A 70 -8.23 -11.54 -8.71
CA ILE A 70 -6.80 -11.41 -8.40
C ILE A 70 -6.27 -10.09 -8.95
N ILE A 71 -6.61 -9.75 -10.19
CA ILE A 71 -6.21 -8.50 -10.84
C ILE A 71 -6.80 -7.29 -10.15
N MET A 72 -8.09 -7.31 -9.85
CA MET A 72 -8.75 -6.19 -9.19
C MET A 72 -8.11 -5.92 -7.81
N GLN A 73 -7.86 -6.98 -7.04
CA GLN A 73 -7.21 -6.86 -5.74
C GLN A 73 -5.74 -6.46 -5.85
N SER A 74 -5.03 -6.89 -6.90
CA SER A 74 -3.66 -6.46 -7.18
C SER A 74 -3.59 -4.96 -7.50
N LYS A 75 -4.52 -4.45 -8.32
CA LYS A 75 -4.68 -3.02 -8.61
C LYS A 75 -4.94 -2.24 -7.32
N TYR A 76 -5.82 -2.71 -6.46
CA TYR A 76 -6.07 -2.08 -5.15
C TYR A 76 -4.88 -2.17 -4.20
N THR A 77 -4.09 -3.23 -4.24
CA THR A 77 -2.87 -3.38 -3.44
C THR A 77 -1.84 -2.34 -3.87
N LEU A 78 -1.62 -2.14 -5.17
CA LEU A 78 -0.76 -1.06 -5.67
C LEU A 78 -1.32 0.32 -5.30
N LEU A 79 -2.65 0.49 -5.36
CA LEU A 79 -3.31 1.75 -5.00
C LEU A 79 -3.06 2.14 -3.53
N GLN A 80 -2.81 1.18 -2.62
CA GLN A 80 -2.41 1.51 -1.24
C GLN A 80 -1.05 2.23 -1.16
N CYS A 81 -0.18 2.07 -2.15
CA CYS A 81 1.11 2.74 -2.21
C CYS A 81 1.07 4.00 -3.09
N ALA A 82 -0.08 4.35 -3.67
CA ALA A 82 -0.18 5.50 -4.55
C ALA A 82 -0.03 6.82 -3.78
N SER A 83 0.72 7.76 -4.36
CA SER A 83 0.80 9.13 -3.83
C SER A 83 -0.50 9.89 -4.10
N PRO A 84 -0.93 10.80 -3.20
CA PRO A 84 -2.16 11.56 -3.40
C PRO A 84 -2.11 12.45 -4.65
N ASP A 85 -0.92 12.94 -5.04
CA ASP A 85 -0.70 13.66 -6.29
C ASP A 85 -0.99 12.77 -7.51
N ALA A 86 -0.48 11.53 -7.53
CA ALA A 86 -0.77 10.59 -8.61
C ALA A 86 -2.27 10.27 -8.73
N ILE A 87 -2.96 10.16 -7.58
CA ILE A 87 -4.42 9.97 -7.53
C ILE A 87 -5.17 11.17 -8.10
N ALA A 88 -4.75 12.39 -7.77
CA ALA A 88 -5.34 13.62 -8.30
C ALA A 88 -5.17 13.75 -9.83
N ARG A 89 -4.11 13.16 -10.40
CA ARG A 89 -3.82 13.19 -11.83
C ARG A 89 -4.64 12.20 -12.66
N ILE A 90 -5.31 11.20 -12.08
CA ILE A 90 -6.05 10.15 -12.82
C ILE A 90 -6.99 10.70 -13.91
N PRO A 91 -7.76 11.79 -13.73
CA PRO A 91 -8.62 12.33 -14.79
C PRO A 91 -7.86 12.74 -16.06
N ALA A 92 -6.56 13.02 -15.96
CA ALA A 92 -5.68 13.38 -17.06
C ALA A 92 -4.93 12.17 -17.66
N THR A 93 -5.16 10.95 -17.17
CA THR A 93 -4.51 9.73 -17.66
C THR A 93 -5.44 8.92 -18.57
N LYS A 94 -4.97 7.76 -19.05
CA LYS A 94 -5.80 6.83 -19.81
C LYS A 94 -6.87 6.14 -18.95
N LEU A 95 -6.80 6.26 -17.62
CA LEU A 95 -7.73 5.68 -16.66
C LEU A 95 -8.83 6.65 -16.20
N LYS A 96 -9.04 7.77 -16.90
CA LYS A 96 -10.02 8.80 -16.51
C LYS A 96 -11.44 8.28 -16.23
N TYR A 97 -11.87 7.21 -16.90
CA TYR A 97 -13.19 6.61 -16.71
C TYR A 97 -13.31 5.80 -15.41
N ASP A 98 -12.18 5.36 -14.85
CA ASP A 98 -12.11 4.67 -13.55
C ASP A 98 -11.84 5.63 -12.38
N ALA A 99 -11.70 6.95 -12.65
CA ALA A 99 -11.26 7.93 -11.66
C ALA A 99 -12.13 7.93 -10.40
N GLU A 100 -13.46 7.96 -10.54
CA GLU A 100 -14.38 7.98 -9.41
C GLU A 100 -14.26 6.72 -8.53
N LYS A 101 -14.13 5.56 -9.17
CA LYS A 101 -13.95 4.27 -8.48
C LYS A 101 -12.63 4.24 -7.73
N LEU A 102 -11.54 4.68 -8.36
CA LEU A 102 -10.21 4.72 -7.76
C LEU A 102 -10.14 5.74 -6.62
N TRP A 103 -10.75 6.91 -6.77
CA TRP A 103 -10.86 7.92 -5.71
C TRP A 103 -11.65 7.41 -4.51
N THR A 104 -12.80 6.78 -4.76
CA THR A 104 -13.62 6.17 -3.71
C THR A 104 -12.80 5.14 -2.95
N LYS A 105 -12.13 4.24 -3.67
CA LYS A 105 -11.27 3.22 -3.04
C LYS A 105 -10.15 3.85 -2.22
N TYR A 106 -9.42 4.81 -2.78
CA TYR A 106 -8.28 5.44 -2.12
C TYR A 106 -8.70 6.27 -0.90
N PHE A 107 -9.58 7.25 -1.07
CA PHE A 107 -9.92 8.19 -0.01
C PHE A 107 -10.91 7.64 1.03
N ARG A 108 -11.85 6.78 0.63
CA ARG A 108 -12.91 6.30 1.55
C ARG A 108 -12.59 4.95 2.16
N ASN A 109 -12.07 4.00 1.38
CA ASN A 109 -11.86 2.63 1.83
C ASN A 109 -10.46 2.36 2.39
N GLN A 110 -9.40 2.91 1.80
CA GLN A 110 -8.01 2.58 2.20
C GLN A 110 -7.46 3.43 3.35
N LYS A 111 -8.15 4.49 3.77
CA LYS A 111 -7.82 5.33 4.94
C LYS A 111 -6.42 5.96 4.91
N HIS A 112 -6.09 6.66 3.82
CA HIS A 112 -4.83 7.42 3.68
C HIS A 112 -4.78 8.75 4.46
N GLY A 113 -5.84 9.11 5.19
CA GLY A 113 -5.96 10.42 5.86
C GLY A 113 -5.09 10.58 7.11
N SER A 114 -4.94 9.52 7.92
CA SER A 114 -4.07 9.54 9.09
C SER A 114 -3.71 8.14 9.55
N LEU A 115 -2.54 8.00 10.19
CA LEU A 115 -2.12 6.73 10.81
C LEU A 115 -3.13 6.25 11.86
N LYS A 116 -3.72 7.16 12.62
CA LYS A 116 -4.75 6.87 13.62
C LYS A 116 -5.96 6.18 12.97
N ASP A 117 -6.53 6.80 11.94
CA ASP A 117 -7.73 6.27 11.29
C ASP A 117 -7.44 4.95 10.58
N TYR A 118 -6.24 4.79 10.02
CA TYR A 118 -5.79 3.54 9.41
C TYR A 118 -5.70 2.41 10.45
N VAL A 119 -5.00 2.62 11.58
CA VAL A 119 -4.81 1.60 12.63
C VAL A 119 -6.16 1.18 13.22
N VAL A 120 -7.04 2.15 13.55
CA VAL A 120 -8.40 1.88 14.05
C VAL A 120 -9.19 1.05 13.04
N HIS A 121 -9.16 1.43 11.77
CA HIS A 121 -9.84 0.69 10.71
C HIS A 121 -9.32 -0.74 10.56
N CYS A 122 -8.01 -0.95 10.58
CA CYS A 122 -7.42 -2.30 10.48
C CYS A 122 -7.80 -3.20 11.66
N LEU A 123 -7.94 -2.64 12.87
CA LEU A 123 -8.34 -3.42 14.05
C LEU A 123 -9.83 -3.73 14.08
N GLN A 124 -10.68 -2.82 13.60
CA GLN A 124 -12.14 -3.01 13.53
C GLN A 124 -12.57 -3.98 12.44
N ASN A 125 -11.82 -4.07 11.34
CA ASN A 125 -12.11 -4.99 10.23
C ASN A 125 -11.32 -6.30 10.32
N LYS A 126 -10.89 -6.71 11.52
CA LYS A 126 -10.37 -8.07 11.70
C LYS A 126 -11.54 -9.04 11.66
N ASP A 127 -11.50 -9.99 10.73
CA ASP A 127 -12.24 -11.23 10.89
C ASP A 127 -11.57 -12.00 12.03
N ASP A 128 -12.32 -12.29 13.09
CA ASP A 128 -11.88 -12.92 14.36
C ASP A 128 -11.27 -14.33 14.21
N ALA A 129 -11.07 -14.82 12.98
CA ALA A 129 -10.73 -16.21 12.69
C ALA A 129 -9.26 -16.57 12.96
N GLU A 130 -8.32 -15.63 12.90
CA GLU A 130 -6.90 -15.91 13.14
C GLU A 130 -6.25 -14.86 14.06
N ASN A 131 -6.03 -15.25 15.31
CA ASN A 131 -5.54 -14.43 16.42
C ASN A 131 -4.06 -13.97 16.30
N ASN A 132 -3.51 -13.83 15.10
CA ASN A 132 -2.08 -13.65 14.85
C ASN A 132 -1.63 -12.18 14.69
N GLY A 133 -2.50 -11.21 14.94
CA GLY A 133 -2.18 -9.80 14.68
C GLY A 133 -1.93 -9.54 13.19
N PHE A 134 -1.41 -8.36 12.86
CA PHE A 134 -0.99 -8.05 11.50
C PHE A 134 0.26 -7.18 11.51
N LEU A 135 1.08 -7.29 10.47
CA LEU A 135 2.31 -6.51 10.30
C LEU A 135 2.14 -5.57 9.12
N VAL A 136 2.33 -4.26 9.34
CA VAL A 136 2.19 -3.23 8.30
C VAL A 136 3.45 -2.39 8.23
N GLN A 137 3.90 -2.14 7.02
CA GLN A 137 4.89 -1.11 6.73
C GLN A 137 4.19 0.14 6.20
N ILE A 138 4.48 1.29 6.79
CA ILE A 138 3.84 2.56 6.46
C ILE A 138 4.91 3.55 6.04
N THR A 139 4.73 4.14 4.86
CA THR A 139 5.60 5.21 4.37
C THR A 139 4.92 6.56 4.56
N THR A 140 5.65 7.57 5.03
CA THR A 140 5.12 8.91 5.28
C THR A 140 6.12 9.99 4.90
N TYR A 141 5.61 11.12 4.39
CA TYR A 141 6.37 12.36 4.23
C TYR A 141 6.26 13.28 5.45
N SER A 142 5.44 12.91 6.44
CA SER A 142 5.28 13.67 7.68
C SER A 142 6.41 13.38 8.67
N ARG A 143 6.48 14.15 9.75
CA ARG A 143 7.42 13.91 10.84
C ARG A 143 7.15 12.54 11.48
N LEU A 144 8.22 11.87 11.90
CA LEU A 144 8.10 10.62 12.67
C LEU A 144 7.33 10.87 13.98
N LEU A 145 6.70 9.79 14.47
CA LEU A 145 5.85 9.86 15.65
C LEU A 145 6.65 10.22 16.91
N SER A 146 6.09 11.15 17.69
CA SER A 146 6.50 11.33 19.09
C SER A 146 5.84 10.30 19.99
N GLN A 147 6.41 10.07 21.17
CA GLN A 147 5.84 9.14 22.14
C GLN A 147 4.42 9.57 22.61
N ALA A 148 4.15 10.87 22.68
CA ALA A 148 2.83 11.40 22.98
C ALA A 148 1.80 11.05 21.88
N ASN A 149 2.17 11.22 20.60
CA ASN A 149 1.29 10.89 19.47
C ASN A 149 1.03 9.39 19.38
N SER A 150 2.06 8.55 19.63
CA SER A 150 1.89 7.09 19.66
C SER A 150 0.88 6.65 20.74
N ARG A 151 0.96 7.20 21.96
CA ARG A 151 -0.01 6.92 23.02
C ARG A 151 -1.43 7.35 22.65
N ALA A 152 -1.58 8.48 21.98
CA ALA A 152 -2.89 8.95 21.51
C ALA A 152 -3.49 8.01 20.45
N ILE A 153 -2.68 7.52 19.51
CA ILE A 153 -3.11 6.53 18.51
C ILE A 153 -3.49 5.21 19.18
N ALA A 154 -2.67 4.73 20.12
CA ALA A 154 -2.93 3.52 20.89
C ALA A 154 -4.26 3.60 21.64
N SER A 155 -4.49 4.71 22.34
CA SER A 155 -5.74 4.95 23.06
C SER A 155 -6.95 5.00 22.11
N ALA A 156 -6.83 5.66 20.96
CA ALA A 156 -7.89 5.69 19.95
C ALA A 156 -8.19 4.30 19.36
N ALA A 157 -7.18 3.43 19.30
CA ALA A 157 -7.28 2.04 18.86
C ALA A 157 -7.78 1.07 19.93
N GLY A 158 -8.14 1.57 21.13
CA GLY A 158 -8.68 0.75 22.22
C GLY A 158 -7.62 0.05 23.08
N PHE A 159 -6.33 0.29 22.84
CA PHE A 159 -5.27 -0.23 23.70
C PHE A 159 -5.19 0.61 24.98
N THR A 160 -5.31 -0.06 26.13
CA THR A 160 -5.18 0.57 27.46
C THR A 160 -3.93 0.05 28.17
N GLY A 161 -3.08 0.96 28.66
CA GLY A 161 -1.85 0.62 29.39
C GLY A 161 -0.55 0.64 28.56
N PRO A 162 0.57 0.15 29.12
CA PRO A 162 1.92 0.19 28.51
C PRO A 162 2.10 -0.77 27.31
N GLN A 163 1.03 -1.37 26.81
CA GLN A 163 1.05 -2.39 25.76
C GLN A 163 1.39 -1.85 24.36
N THR A 164 1.59 -0.53 24.23
CA THR A 164 2.01 0.10 22.98
C THR A 164 3.37 0.74 23.13
N ARG A 165 4.28 0.36 22.24
CA ARG A 165 5.68 0.83 22.22
C ARG A 165 5.92 1.56 20.90
N CYS A 166 6.47 2.77 21.00
CA CYS A 166 7.03 3.49 19.87
C CYS A 166 8.54 3.45 20.02
N ILE A 167 9.21 2.79 19.09
CA ILE A 167 10.64 2.53 19.15
C ILE A 167 11.29 3.19 17.93
N SER A 168 12.34 3.99 18.15
CA SER A 168 13.15 4.52 17.05
C SER A 168 14.32 3.60 16.79
N LEU A 169 14.42 3.03 15.58
CA LEU A 169 15.53 2.14 15.24
C LEU A 169 16.91 2.81 15.31
N GLN A 170 16.96 4.14 15.30
CA GLN A 170 18.20 4.92 15.43
C GLN A 170 18.79 4.89 16.85
N GLU A 171 18.03 4.45 17.85
CA GLU A 171 18.48 4.37 19.25
C GLU A 171 19.39 3.16 19.52
N PHE A 172 19.44 2.19 18.61
CA PHE A 172 20.15 0.93 18.79
C PHE A 172 21.44 0.88 17.97
N HIS A 173 22.51 0.42 18.60
CA HIS A 173 23.81 0.18 17.96
C HIS A 173 23.99 -1.30 17.61
N THR A 174 23.28 -2.20 18.29
CA THR A 174 23.34 -3.65 18.07
C THR A 174 21.95 -4.27 18.07
N GLU A 175 21.79 -5.38 17.35
CA GLU A 175 20.57 -6.19 17.35
C GLU A 175 20.18 -6.64 18.77
N GLN A 176 21.16 -7.00 19.60
CA GLN A 176 20.92 -7.40 20.99
C GLN A 176 20.24 -6.31 21.83
N GLN A 177 20.54 -5.03 21.59
CA GLN A 177 19.87 -3.92 22.29
C GLN A 177 18.41 -3.79 21.85
N PHE A 178 18.13 -3.99 20.56
CA PHE A 178 16.78 -3.96 20.02
C PHE A 178 15.94 -5.14 20.56
N VAL A 179 16.47 -6.36 20.55
CA VAL A 179 15.76 -7.56 21.03
C VAL A 179 15.37 -7.44 22.50
N LYS A 180 16.26 -6.93 23.37
CA LYS A 180 15.95 -6.66 24.79
C LYS A 180 14.81 -5.65 24.98
N THR A 181 14.49 -4.88 23.96
CA THR A 181 13.39 -3.91 23.97
C THR A 181 12.10 -4.53 23.42
N LEU A 182 12.10 -5.76 22.93
CA LEU A 182 10.91 -6.49 22.52
C LEU A 182 10.47 -7.55 23.54
N GLU A 183 11.42 -8.07 24.32
CA GLU A 183 11.20 -8.86 25.54
C GLU A 183 10.51 -8.03 26.65
#